data_AF-S3CR97-F1
#
_entry.id   AF-S3CR97-F1
#
_cell.length_a   1.000
_cell.length_b   1.000
_cell.length_c   1.000
_cell.angle_alpha   90.00
_cell.angle_beta   90.00
_cell.angle_gamma   90.00
#
_symmetry.space_group_name_H-M   'P 1'
#
loop_
_entity.id
_entity.type
_entity.pdbx_description
1 polymer ?
#
loop_
_entity_poly.entity_id
_entity_poly.type
_entity_poly.pdbx_seq_one_letter_code
_entity_poly.pdbx_strand_id
1 'polypeptide(L)' 'MQITCHFATPLEEEKVKTVITEFSNIGVEVTEKSRKDSGVIFTAPSAEDKYQAAGELLKSWVPKRDPIVGYTMLYSG' A
#
# COMPACT_ATOMS: atom_id res chain seq x y z
N MET A 1 -3.56 -11.29 -0.43
CA MET A 1 -3.36 -10.32 -1.52
C MET A 1 -1.96 -9.72 -1.44
N GLN A 2 -1.42 -9.26 -2.57
CA GLN A 2 -0.15 -8.55 -2.63
C GLN A 2 -0.37 -7.12 -3.11
N ILE A 3 0.22 -6.15 -2.43
CA ILE A 3 0.12 -4.72 -2.74
C ILE A 3 1.53 -4.20 -3.00
N THR A 4 1.77 -3.58 -4.14
CA THR A 4 3.03 -2.90 -4.44
C THR A 4 2.76 -1.41 -4.48
N CYS A 5 3.39 -0.66 -3.58
CA CYS A 5 3.30 0.79 -3.49
C CYS A 5 4.56 1.42 -4.08
N HIS A 6 4.39 2.43 -4.94
CA HIS A 6 5.48 3.22 -5.51
C HIS A 6 5.50 4.59 -4.84
N PHE A 7 6.65 5.00 -4.34
CA PHE A 7 6.88 6.26 -3.63
C PHE A 7 7.69 7.23 -4.50
N ALA A 8 7.60 8.52 -4.20
CA ALA A 8 8.54 9.48 -4.76
C ALA A 8 9.95 9.17 -4.22
N THR A 9 10.98 9.38 -5.04
CA THR A 9 12.37 9.26 -4.59
C THR A 9 12.87 10.56 -3.96
N PRO A 10 13.69 10.48 -2.89
CA PRO A 10 14.10 9.28 -2.16
C PRO A 10 12.96 8.65 -1.34
N LEU A 11 12.99 7.33 -1.14
CA LEU A 11 12.00 6.63 -0.32
C LEU A 11 12.14 7.02 1.15
N GLU A 12 11.11 7.66 1.69
CA GLU A 12 11.08 8.12 3.08
C GLU A 12 10.43 7.06 3.98
N GLU A 13 11.14 6.61 5.03
CA GLU A 13 10.63 5.56 5.93
C GLU A 13 9.34 5.96 6.65
N GLU A 14 9.16 7.26 6.93
CA GLU A 14 7.94 7.79 7.54
C GLU A 14 6.72 7.60 6.63
N LYS A 15 6.89 7.70 5.31
CA LYS A 15 5.83 7.41 4.34
C LYS A 15 5.47 5.93 4.31
N VAL A 16 6.46 5.05 4.46
CA VAL A 16 6.21 3.60 4.56
C VAL A 16 5.40 3.28 5.82
N LYS A 17 5.76 3.88 6.97
CA LYS A 17 5.00 3.74 8.22
C LYS A 17 3.57 4.29 8.08
N THR A 18 3.42 5.44 7.43
CA THR A 18 2.11 6.05 7.15
C THR A 18 1.23 5.10 6.36
N VAL A 19 1.76 4.47 5.31
CA VAL A 19 1.02 3.47 4.52
C VAL A 19 0.54 2.32 5.41
N ILE A 20 1.40 1.76 6.27
CA ILE A 20 1.02 0.67 7.17
C ILE A 20 -0.08 1.10 8.16
N THR A 21 0.07 2.27 8.77
CA THR A 21 -0.90 2.84 9.71
C THR A 21 -2.26 3.06 9.05
N GLU A 22 -2.29 3.65 7.87
CA GLU A 22 -3.54 3.96 7.17
C GLU A 22 -4.26 2.69 6.70
N PHE A 23 -3.52 1.66 6.27
CA PHE A 23 -4.10 0.35 6.00
C PHE A 23 -4.71 -0.27 7.27
N SER A 24 -4.03 -0.16 8.41
CA SER A 24 -4.56 -0.61 9.70
C SER A 24 -5.83 0.14 10.11
N ASN A 25 -5.90 1.45 9.87
CA ASN A 25 -7.07 2.30 10.15
C ASN A 25 -8.33 1.85 9.39
N ILE A 26 -8.18 1.22 8.22
CA ILE A 26 -9.28 0.67 7.43
C ILE A 26 -9.48 -0.85 7.64
N GLY A 27 -8.83 -1.45 8.65
CA GLY A 27 -8.96 -2.88 8.98
C GLY A 27 -8.18 -3.84 8.06
N VAL A 28 -7.25 -3.31 7.26
CA VAL A 28 -6.38 -4.07 6.38
C VAL A 28 -4.99 -4.18 7.01
N GLU A 29 -4.71 -5.30 7.66
CA GLU A 29 -3.37 -5.53 8.20
C GLU A 29 -2.39 -5.93 7.08
N VAL A 30 -1.41 -5.07 6.85
CA VAL A 30 -0.36 -5.26 5.85
C VAL A 30 0.98 -5.55 6.54
N THR A 31 1.80 -6.39 5.91
CA THR A 31 3.18 -6.65 6.32
C THR A 31 4.12 -6.32 5.17
N GLU A 32 5.17 -5.55 5.43
CA GLU A 32 6.23 -5.29 4.45
C GLU A 32 6.98 -6.61 4.17
N LYS A 33 6.99 -7.03 2.90
CA LYS A 33 7.67 -8.24 2.42
C LYS A 33 9.03 -7.93 1.81
N SER A 34 9.13 -6.82 1.08
CA SER A 34 10.39 -6.39 0.46
C SER A 34 10.33 -4.92 0.04
N ARG A 35 11.49 -4.28 -0.06
CA ARG A 35 11.68 -2.88 -0.47
C ARG A 35 12.79 -2.79 -1.50
N LYS A 36 12.56 -2.07 -2.60
CA LYS A 36 13.55 -1.81 -3.68
C LYS A 36 13.39 -0.40 -4.22
N ASP A 37 14.44 0.40 -4.16
CA ASP A 37 14.50 1.79 -4.66
C ASP A 37 13.34 2.67 -4.17
N SER A 38 12.25 2.71 -4.94
CA SER A 38 11.02 3.47 -4.71
C SER A 38 9.77 2.58 -4.55
N GLY A 39 9.91 1.27 -4.61
CA GLY A 39 8.82 0.29 -4.51
C GLY A 39 8.87 -0.48 -3.20
N VAL A 40 7.73 -0.55 -2.48
CA VAL A 40 7.54 -1.42 -1.32
C VAL A 40 6.45 -2.43 -1.62
N ILE A 41 6.74 -3.70 -1.38
CA ILE A 41 5.78 -4.79 -1.52
C ILE A 41 5.25 -5.14 -0.14
N PHE A 42 3.94 -5.03 0.01
CA PHE A 42 3.17 -5.45 1.16
C PHE A 42 2.37 -6.72 0.85
N THR A 43 2.15 -7.53 1.88
CA THR A 43 1.21 -8.65 1.86
C THR A 43 0.15 -8.47 2.91
N ALA A 44 -1.09 -8.82 2.58
CA ALA A 44 -2.23 -8.80 3.49
C ALA A 44 -3.10 -10.04 3.29
N PRO A 45 -3.93 -10.43 4.27
CA PRO A 45 -4.91 -11.49 4.12
C PRO A 45 -5.79 -11.26 2.87
N SER A 46 -6.03 -12.31 2.07
CA SER A 46 -6.96 -12.23 0.93
C SER A 46 -8.39 -12.31 1.44
N ALA A 47 -9.07 -11.16 1.50
CA ALA A 47 -10.51 -11.06 1.68
C ALA A 47 -11.04 -10.01 0.69
N GLU A 48 -12.19 -10.26 0.07
CA GLU A 48 -12.72 -9.43 -1.02
C GLU A 48 -13.04 -8.01 -0.53
N ASP A 49 -13.65 -7.89 0.65
CA ASP A 49 -13.94 -6.61 1.32
C ASP A 49 -12.66 -5.79 1.59
N LYS A 50 -11.59 -6.47 2.04
CA LYS A 50 -10.30 -5.85 2.31
C LYS A 50 -9.59 -5.40 1.03
N TYR A 51 -9.74 -6.16 -0.06
CA TYR A 51 -9.18 -5.79 -1.36
C TYR A 51 -9.84 -4.52 -1.90
N GLN A 52 -11.16 -4.41 -1.81
CA GLN A 52 -11.88 -3.22 -2.24
C GLN A 52 -11.48 -2.00 -1.41
N ALA A 53 -11.50 -2.11 -0.07
CA ALA A 53 -11.13 -1.02 0.82
C ALA A 53 -9.67 -0.55 0.61
N ALA A 54 -8.73 -1.49 0.47
CA ALA A 54 -7.34 -1.19 0.15
C ALA A 54 -7.20 -0.44 -1.19
N GLY A 55 -7.97 -0.86 -2.21
CA GLY A 55 -7.97 -0.21 -3.51
C GLY A 55 -8.49 1.22 -3.46
N GLU A 56 -9.56 1.49 -2.71
CA GLU A 56 -10.12 2.85 -2.55
C GLU A 56 -9.15 3.79 -1.82
N LEU A 57 -8.51 3.31 -0.75
CA LEU A 57 -7.49 4.06 -0.01
C LEU A 57 -6.34 4.46 -0.93
N LEU A 58 -5.76 3.51 -1.66
CA LEU A 58 -4.65 3.75 -2.58
C LEU A 58 -5.03 4.72 -3.72
N LYS A 59 -6.24 4.60 -4.28
CA LYS A 59 -6.75 5.55 -5.30
C LYS A 59 -6.82 6.98 -4.78
N SER A 60 -7.07 7.19 -3.48
CA SER A 60 -7.17 8.52 -2.88
C SER A 60 -5.82 9.24 -2.75
N TRP A 61 -4.72 8.49 -2.71
CA TRP A 61 -3.36 9.01 -2.50
C TRP A 61 -2.65 9.40 -3.79
N VAL A 62 -2.84 8.64 -4.89
CA VAL A 62 -2.13 8.87 -6.16
C VAL A 62 -2.32 10.30 -6.71
N PRO A 63 -3.53 10.90 -6.72
CA PRO A 63 -3.71 12.28 -7.17
C PRO A 63 -2.97 13.31 -6.31
N LYS A 64 -2.84 13.03 -5.01
CA LYS A 64 -2.14 13.88 -4.04
C LYS A 64 -0.62 13.69 -4.06
N ARG A 65 -0.15 12.59 -4.67
CA ARG A 65 1.25 12.13 -4.66
C ARG A 65 1.81 11.94 -3.25
N ASP A 66 0.95 11.62 -2.29
CA ASP A 66 1.30 11.45 -0.89
C ASP A 66 0.38 10.41 -0.23
N PRO A 67 0.92 9.37 0.43
CA PRO A 67 2.35 9.04 0.55
C PRO A 67 2.96 8.39 -0.71
N ILE A 68 2.13 7.99 -1.68
CA ILE A 68 2.55 7.23 -2.87
C ILE A 68 2.28 7.99 -4.18
N VAL A 69 3.04 7.65 -5.22
CA VAL A 69 2.87 8.14 -6.59
C VAL A 69 2.21 7.11 -7.52
N GLY A 70 2.08 5.87 -7.08
CA GLY A 70 1.44 4.80 -7.84
C GLY A 70 1.33 3.51 -7.04
N TYR A 71 0.53 2.56 -7.51
CA TYR A 71 0.39 1.27 -6.85
C TYR A 71 -0.05 0.18 -7.84
N THR A 72 0.19 -1.08 -7.46
CA THR A 72 -0.38 -2.28 -8.09
C THR A 72 -0.96 -3.17 -6.99
N MET A 73 -2.11 -3.79 -7.23
CA MET A 73 -2.66 -4.81 -6.32
C MET A 73 -2.96 -6.10 -7.06
N LEU A 74 -2.53 -7.22 -6.48
CA LEU A 74 -2.80 -8.56 -6.97
C LEU A 74 -3.67 -9.29 -5.95
N TYR A 75 -4.86 -9.70 -6.40
CA TYR A 75 -5.71 -10.59 -5.65
C TYR A 75 -5.35 -12.03 -6.01
N SER A 76 -5.17 -12.86 -4.98
CA SER A 76 -5.02 -14.30 -5.13
C SER A 76 -6.09 -14.89 -4.24
N GLY A 77 -7.21 -15.25 -4.87
CA GLY A 77 -8.35 -15.94 -4.28
C GLY A 77 -8.60 -17.23 -5.04
#